data_AF-Q7VC90-F1
#
_entry.id   AF-Q7VC90-F1
#
_cell.length_a   1.000
_cell.length_b   1.000
_cell.length_c   1.000
_cell.angle_alpha   90.00
_cell.angle_beta   90.00
_cell.angle_gamma   90.00
#
_symmetry.space_group_name_H-M   'P 1'
#
loop_
_entity.id
_entity.type
_entity.pdbx_description
1 polymer ?
#
loop_
_entity_poly.entity_id
_entity_poly.type
_entity_poly.pdbx_seq_one_letter_code
_entity_poly.pdbx_strand_id
1 'polypeptide(L)' 'MSLELLKSSLEKEDKENTPSVSGRPVEHLLCQHCGGNGYMKSSPNCYHTCLHCLGRGQMKIAS' A
#
# COMPACT_ATOMS: atom_id res chain seq x y z
N MET A 1 -9.61 22.26 14.17
CA MET A 1 -10.06 20.97 13.60
C MET A 1 -8.81 20.19 13.22
N SER A 2 -8.47 19.20 14.06
CA SER A 2 -7.19 18.49 14.08
C SER A 2 -7.00 17.55 12.90
N LEU A 3 -5.85 17.66 12.23
CA LEU A 3 -5.33 16.74 11.22
C LEU A 3 -4.74 15.44 11.84
N GLU A 4 -4.80 15.32 13.16
CA GLU A 4 -4.15 14.27 13.97
C GLU A 4 -4.93 12.93 14.00
N LEU A 5 -6.19 12.90 13.56
CA LEU A 5 -7.08 11.74 13.71
C LEU A 5 -6.96 10.69 12.59
N LEU A 6 -6.25 10.96 11.50
CA LEU A 6 -6.14 10.04 10.35
C LEU A 6 -4.94 9.09 10.43
N LYS A 7 -3.98 9.30 11.34
CA LYS A 7 -2.83 8.40 11.49
C LYS A 7 -3.14 7.12 12.27
N SER A 8 -4.21 7.07 13.05
CA SER A 8 -4.49 5.96 13.96
C SER A 8 -5.14 4.72 13.32
N SER A 9 -5.26 4.62 11.99
CA SER A 9 -5.89 3.45 11.33
C SER A 9 -4.95 2.59 10.47
N LEU A 10 -3.64 2.85 10.46
CA LEU A 10 -2.67 2.04 9.69
C LEU A 10 -1.79 1.12 10.54
N GLU A 11 -2.10 0.95 11.82
CA GLU A 11 -1.41 0.00 12.70
C GLU A 11 -2.42 -1.09 13.11
N LYS A 12 -2.71 -2.00 12.19
CA LYS A 12 -3.29 -3.30 12.54
C LYS A 12 -2.18 -4.34 12.62
N GLU A 13 -1.91 -4.67 13.87
CA GLU A 13 -1.39 -5.91 14.44
C GLU A 13 -1.10 -7.07 13.48
N ASP A 14 0.08 -7.67 13.63
CA ASP A 14 0.19 -9.10 13.91
C ASP A 14 1.52 -9.39 14.62
N LYS A 15 1.45 -9.60 15.94
CA LYS A 15 2.53 -10.15 16.74
C LYS A 15 2.08 -11.52 17.23
N GLU A 16 1.93 -12.48 16.31
CA GLU A 16 1.78 -13.88 16.66
C GLU A 16 2.87 -14.77 16.04
N ASN A 17 3.56 -15.43 16.95
CA ASN A 17 4.61 -16.43 16.83
C ASN A 17 4.42 -17.43 15.66
N THR A 18 5.25 -17.36 14.62
CA THR A 18 5.36 -18.39 13.58
C THR A 18 6.81 -18.56 13.08
N PRO A 19 7.21 -19.77 12.66
CA PRO A 19 8.60 -20.19 12.55
C PRO A 19 9.35 -19.46 11.43
N SER A 20 10.60 -19.11 11.71
CA SER A 20 11.55 -18.49 10.79
C SER A 20 11.76 -19.33 9.52
N VAL A 21 10.87 -19.18 8.55
CA VAL A 21 11.16 -19.47 7.15
C VAL A 21 12.15 -18.40 6.71
N SER A 22 13.33 -18.82 6.24
CA SER A 22 14.27 -17.94 5.54
C SER A 22 13.65 -17.54 4.19
N GLY A 23 12.59 -16.73 4.26
CA GLY A 23 11.96 -16.12 3.11
C GLY A 23 12.77 -14.88 2.79
N ARG A 24 13.35 -14.84 1.59
CA ARG A 24 13.82 -13.56 1.05
C ARG A 24 12.62 -12.61 1.13
N PRO A 25 12.76 -11.39 1.66
CA PRO A 25 11.67 -10.43 1.64
C PRO A 25 11.25 -10.31 0.18
N VAL A 26 10.02 -10.71 -0.13
CA VAL A 26 9.45 -10.44 -1.45
C VAL A 26 9.42 -8.93 -1.55
N GLU A 27 10.31 -8.36 -2.34
CA GLU A 27 10.40 -6.90 -2.50
C GLU A 27 9.10 -6.44 -3.17
N HIS A 28 8.14 -6.00 -2.35
CA HIS A 28 6.92 -5.39 -2.83
C HIS A 28 7.29 -3.99 -3.32
N LEU A 29 7.51 -3.85 -4.63
CA LEU A 29 7.75 -2.55 -5.25
C LEU A 29 6.44 -1.75 -5.21
N LEU A 30 6.47 -0.63 -4.51
CA LEU A 30 5.37 0.34 -4.54
C LEU A 30 5.18 0.85 -5.98
N CYS A 31 3.92 1.00 -6.38
CA CYS A 31 3.58 1.57 -7.67
C CYS A 31 3.95 3.06 -7.71
N GLN A 32 4.95 3.39 -8.52
CA GLN A 32 5.47 4.76 -8.66
C GLN A 32 4.44 5.75 -9.23
N HIS A 33 3.37 5.27 -9.88
CA HIS A 33 2.33 6.12 -10.45
C HIS A 33 1.31 6.61 -9.41
N CYS A 34 1.01 5.80 -8.39
CA CYS A 34 0.04 6.15 -7.34
C CYS A 34 0.68 6.34 -5.96
N GLY A 35 1.99 6.16 -5.84
CA GLY A 35 2.69 6.27 -4.56
C GLY A 35 2.27 5.21 -3.54
N GLY A 36 1.77 4.05 -3.99
CA GLY A 36 1.46 2.93 -3.09
C GLY A 36 -0.01 2.74 -2.69
N ASN A 37 -0.89 3.71 -2.95
CA ASN A 37 -2.27 3.65 -2.43
C ASN A 37 -3.30 3.03 -3.41
N GLY A 38 -2.94 2.79 -4.67
CA GLY A 38 -3.83 2.20 -5.67
C GLY A 38 -4.79 3.17 -6.35
N TYR A 39 -4.75 4.46 -6.04
CA TYR A 39 -5.60 5.50 -6.59
C TYR A 39 -4.79 6.70 -7.10
N MET A 40 -5.32 7.40 -8.08
CA MET A 40 -4.76 8.63 -8.61
C MET A 40 -5.77 9.74 -8.44
N LYS A 41 -5.29 10.92 -8.05
CA LYS A 41 -6.13 12.10 -7.81
C LYS A 41 -6.24 12.91 -9.09
N SER A 42 -7.46 13.15 -9.56
CA SER A 42 -7.73 14.00 -10.74
C SER A 42 -8.26 15.38 -10.38
N SER A 43 -8.89 15.52 -9.21
CA SER A 43 -9.36 16.79 -8.66
C SER A 43 -9.37 16.72 -7.11
N PRO A 44 -9.63 17.81 -6.37
CA PRO A 44 -9.66 17.80 -4.90
C PRO A 44 -10.47 16.65 -4.29
N ASN A 45 -11.57 16.27 -4.92
CA ASN A 45 -12.52 15.27 -4.42
C ASN A 45 -12.73 14.08 -5.38
N CYS A 46 -11.97 13.99 -6.47
CA CYS A 46 -12.09 12.90 -7.43
C CYS A 46 -10.80 12.06 -7.44
N TYR A 47 -11.00 10.76 -7.21
CA TYR A 47 -9.96 9.74 -7.28
C TYR A 47 -10.41 8.67 -8.27
N HIS A 48 -9.47 8.15 -9.04
CA HIS A 48 -9.70 7.01 -9.92
C HIS A 48 -8.72 5.90 -9.60
N THR A 49 -9.13 4.65 -9.81
CA THR A 49 -8.27 3.49 -9.65
C THR A 49 -7.02 3.63 -10.52
N CYS A 50 -5.86 3.40 -9.93
CA CYS A 50 -4.60 3.39 -10.65
C CYS A 50 -4.52 2.12 -11.51
N LEU A 51 -4.64 2.30 -12.82
CA LEU A 51 -4.64 1.19 -13.77
C LEU A 51 -3.26 0.54 -13.92
N HIS A 52 -2.17 1.26 -13.65
CA HIS A 52 -0.80 0.72 -13.69
C HIS A 52 -0.56 -0.40 -12.66
N CYS A 53 -1.24 -0.34 -11.52
CA CYS A 53 -1.17 -1.39 -10.51
C CYS A 53 -2.50 -2.11 -10.29
N LEU A 54 -3.48 -1.88 -11.18
CA LEU A 54 -4.84 -2.44 -11.08
C LEU A 54 -5.47 -2.22 -9.69
N GLY A 55 -5.25 -1.04 -9.10
CA GLY A 55 -5.75 -0.69 -7.78
C GLY A 55 -5.03 -1.32 -6.58
N ARG A 56 -3.97 -2.10 -6.80
CA ARG A 56 -3.26 -2.81 -5.73
C ARG A 56 -2.29 -1.95 -4.95
N GLY A 57 -1.85 -0.82 -5.51
CA GLY A 57 -0.84 0.06 -4.90
C GLY A 57 0.59 -0.48 -4.97
N GLN A 58 0.77 -1.79 -5.06
CA GLN A 58 2.05 -2.47 -5.19
C GLN A 58 2.10 -3.31 -6.47
N MET A 59 3.28 -3.43 -7.08
CA MET A 59 3.53 -4.32 -8.20
C MET A 59 4.26 -5.56 -7.69
N LYS A 60 3.86 -6.73 -8.17
CA LYS A 60 4.63 -7.96 -7.94
C LYS A 60 5.78 -7.98 -8.92
N ILE A 61 7.01 -8.11 -8.43
CA ILE A 61 8.13 -8.50 -9.28
C ILE A 61 7.92 -9.98 -9.60
N ALA A 62 7.66 -10.29 -10.86
CA ALA A 62 7.70 -11.68 -11.32
C ALA A 62 9.16 -12.13 -11.19
N SER A 63 9.38 -13.11 -10.31
CA SER A 63 10.69 -13.77 -10.13
C SER A 63 10.95 -14.76 -11.25
#